data_AF-A0AAQ4DDT9-F1
#
_entry.id   AF-A0AAQ4DDT9-F1
#
_cell.length_a   1.000
_cell.length_b   1.000
_cell.length_c   1.000
_cell.angle_alpha   90.00
_cell.angle_beta   90.00
_cell.angle_gamma   90.00
#
_symmetry.space_group_name_H-M   'P 1'
#
loop_
_entity.id
_entity.type
_entity.pdbx_description
1 polymer ?
#
loop_
_entity_poly.entity_id
_entity_poly.type
_entity_poly.pdbx_seq_one_letter_code
_entity_poly.pdbx_strand_id
1 'polypeptide(L)'
;MLFPERALVLGAVLVGSLGDEPVRRQLFDAQSAEEAAPLDRRILSALERAVEALGSRYEMMYVDAASGLRFAADRLQAVLDLAASSMMDSTSTLSSANASVSMEEIGLVRLKASELAATASEKVFETTDLPILSRGVLRQGIWKGPPVSADVVPVVSSSGSAPYYRLTEALSDACITQLFSSDLCRDLNSTCWEAMTGGHQTSYSLTHQVHLPLDCAEDVLEEYSNLYDQPPADQNLVSKCAQVADEAESLAQEGFSARDRDLFLEQGVSNRRQVTVCGFVDHDVFRDTSLMNEALSWQREDGCFPTWRRRRVKREERVHRARFLTDEEIAAMLEESDADLSESDNEDDRASPPSASGHDTSEDDDENEPDIVNLPKKQKKKLLEARNIHKP
;
A
#
# COMPACT_ATOMS: atom_id res chain seq x y z
N MET A 1 -5.53 -4.58 -18.91
CA MET A 1 -5.65 -5.32 -17.64
C MET A 1 -5.36 -4.31 -16.54
N LEU A 2 -6.43 -3.95 -15.84
CA LEU A 2 -6.45 -2.98 -14.75
C LEU A 2 -6.03 -3.76 -13.49
N PHE A 3 -5.00 -3.30 -12.78
CA PHE A 3 -4.56 -3.95 -11.55
C PHE A 3 -5.57 -3.60 -10.44
N PRO A 4 -6.18 -4.59 -9.77
CA PRO A 4 -7.15 -4.36 -8.71
C PRO A 4 -6.51 -4.10 -7.32
N GLU A 5 -5.19 -3.92 -7.27
CA GLU A 5 -4.36 -3.58 -6.09
C GLU A 5 -4.87 -2.35 -5.29
N ARG A 6 -5.72 -1.52 -5.89
CA ARG A 6 -5.89 -0.10 -5.52
C ARG A 6 -7.22 0.23 -4.85
N ALA A 7 -8.02 -0.76 -4.50
CA ALA A 7 -9.41 -0.59 -4.10
C ALA A 7 -9.62 -0.40 -2.58
N LEU A 8 -8.60 -0.64 -1.74
CA LEU A 8 -8.86 -1.11 -0.37
C LEU A 8 -8.29 -0.28 0.77
N VAL A 9 -7.93 0.96 0.49
CA VAL A 9 -7.55 1.97 1.49
C VAL A 9 -8.70 2.33 2.42
N LEU A 10 -9.94 2.11 1.98
CA LEU A 10 -11.13 2.68 2.62
C LEU A 10 -11.65 1.87 3.80
N GLY A 11 -11.33 0.58 3.89
CA GLY A 11 -11.62 -0.21 5.09
C GLY A 11 -10.95 0.36 6.35
N ALA A 12 -9.90 1.17 6.16
CA ALA A 12 -9.09 1.73 7.23
C ALA A 12 -9.75 2.81 8.07
N VAL A 13 -10.64 3.54 7.45
CA VAL A 13 -11.01 4.85 7.95
C VAL A 13 -12.31 4.79 8.72
N LEU A 14 -13.16 3.79 8.42
CA LEU A 14 -14.38 3.48 9.18
C LEU A 14 -14.10 3.19 10.64
N VAL A 15 -12.99 2.51 10.97
CA VAL A 15 -12.64 2.17 12.36
C VAL A 15 -12.30 3.43 13.18
N GLY A 16 -11.64 4.41 12.56
CA GLY A 16 -11.29 5.68 13.20
C GLY A 16 -12.48 6.65 13.33
N SER A 17 -13.32 6.73 12.30
CA SER A 17 -14.45 7.67 12.27
C SER A 17 -15.63 7.24 13.14
N LEU A 18 -15.81 5.94 13.39
CA LEU A 18 -16.90 5.40 14.22
C LEU A 18 -16.54 5.35 15.72
N GLY A 19 -15.29 5.64 16.08
CA GLY A 19 -14.76 5.48 17.44
C GLY A 19 -14.52 6.76 18.26
N ASP A 20 -14.58 7.96 17.66
CA ASP A 20 -14.29 9.25 18.31
C ASP A 20 -15.49 10.23 18.25
N GLU A 21 -15.68 10.97 19.34
CA GLU A 21 -16.77 11.92 19.64
C GLU A 21 -16.97 13.09 18.63
N PRO A 22 -18.09 13.83 18.70
CA PRO A 22 -18.59 14.67 17.61
C PRO A 22 -18.19 16.15 17.74
N VAL A 23 -17.04 16.60 17.23
CA VAL A 23 -16.78 18.06 17.12
C VAL A 23 -15.90 18.45 15.92
N ARG A 24 -16.53 18.90 14.82
CA ARG A 24 -16.28 20.18 14.09
C ARG A 24 -16.99 20.17 12.73
N ARG A 25 -17.99 21.03 12.57
CA ARG A 25 -18.52 21.44 11.26
C ARG A 25 -18.29 22.94 11.10
N GLN A 26 -17.72 23.36 9.97
CA GLN A 26 -18.12 24.60 9.31
C GLN A 26 -17.73 24.62 7.81
N LEU A 27 -18.76 24.86 7.00
CA LEU A 27 -18.88 25.66 5.77
C LEU A 27 -17.91 25.41 4.59
N PHE A 28 -18.44 24.77 3.53
CA PHE A 28 -18.21 25.17 2.13
C PHE A 28 -19.48 24.86 1.29
N ASP A 29 -19.75 25.74 0.32
CA ASP A 29 -20.96 25.77 -0.52
C ASP A 29 -20.87 24.84 -1.75
N ALA A 30 -22.04 24.29 -2.11
CA ALA A 30 -22.41 23.68 -3.38
C ALA A 30 -21.46 22.61 -3.96
N GLN A 31 -21.25 21.57 -3.16
CA GLN A 31 -20.69 20.30 -3.58
C GLN A 31 -21.82 19.27 -3.81
N SER A 32 -21.56 18.27 -4.64
CA SER A 32 -22.52 17.22 -5.05
C SER A 32 -23.20 16.53 -3.86
N ALA A 33 -24.38 15.94 -4.05
CA ALA A 33 -25.12 15.27 -2.96
C ALA A 33 -24.31 14.15 -2.25
N GLU A 34 -23.28 13.62 -2.90
CA GLU A 34 -22.35 12.63 -2.35
C GLU A 34 -21.29 13.26 -1.43
N GLU A 35 -20.82 14.46 -1.73
CA GLU A 35 -19.87 15.21 -0.89
C GLU A 35 -20.52 15.75 0.40
N ALA A 36 -21.83 15.95 0.39
CA ALA A 36 -22.62 16.37 1.56
C ALA A 36 -22.87 15.23 2.59
N ALA A 37 -22.64 13.96 2.21
CA ALA A 37 -22.81 12.83 3.11
C ALA A 37 -21.72 12.83 4.21
N PRO A 38 -22.04 12.36 5.43
CA PRO A 38 -21.03 12.16 6.47
C PRO A 38 -19.89 11.26 6.00
N LEU A 39 -18.67 11.54 6.48
CA LEU A 39 -17.44 10.93 5.98
C LEU A 39 -17.47 9.40 6.11
N ASP A 40 -17.93 8.88 7.25
CA ASP A 40 -18.15 7.45 7.50
C ASP A 40 -19.04 6.79 6.43
N ARG A 41 -20.14 7.42 6.05
CA ARG A 41 -21.00 6.92 4.96
C ARG A 41 -20.32 6.93 3.61
N ARG A 42 -19.56 7.98 3.31
CA ARG A 42 -18.79 8.09 2.05
C ARG A 42 -17.72 7.00 1.97
N ILE A 43 -17.00 6.75 3.07
CA ILE A 43 -16.00 5.68 3.13
C ILE A 43 -16.64 4.32 2.92
N LEU A 44 -17.74 4.00 3.62
CA LEU A 44 -18.40 2.70 3.45
C LEU A 44 -18.92 2.51 2.03
N SER A 45 -19.55 3.54 1.45
CA SER A 45 -20.03 3.48 0.06
C SER A 45 -18.89 3.28 -0.93
N ALA A 46 -17.79 4.01 -0.76
CA ALA A 46 -16.63 3.86 -1.62
C ALA A 46 -15.97 2.48 -1.45
N LEU A 47 -15.92 1.92 -0.23
CA LEU A 47 -15.47 0.54 0.00
C LEU A 47 -16.39 -0.48 -0.66
N GLU A 48 -17.71 -0.31 -0.55
CA GLU A 48 -18.68 -1.20 -1.19
C GLU A 48 -18.49 -1.23 -2.71
N ARG A 49 -18.36 -0.06 -3.36
CA ARG A 49 -18.08 0.04 -4.79
C ARG A 49 -16.77 -0.64 -5.17
N ALA A 50 -15.74 -0.48 -4.34
CA ALA A 50 -14.46 -1.13 -4.56
C ALA A 50 -14.57 -2.66 -4.48
N VAL A 51 -15.23 -3.18 -3.45
CA VAL A 51 -15.53 -4.61 -3.28
C VAL A 51 -16.34 -5.16 -4.46
N GLU A 52 -17.32 -4.40 -4.98
CA GLU A 52 -18.09 -4.77 -6.18
C GLU A 52 -17.23 -4.82 -7.44
N ALA A 53 -16.43 -3.77 -7.66
CA ALA A 53 -15.55 -3.67 -8.82
C ALA A 53 -14.58 -4.86 -8.87
N LEU A 54 -14.02 -5.20 -7.70
CA LEU A 54 -13.19 -6.37 -7.51
C LEU A 54 -13.96 -7.66 -7.77
N GLY A 55 -15.11 -7.85 -7.13
CA GLY A 55 -15.92 -9.06 -7.29
C GLY A 55 -16.31 -9.33 -8.74
N SER A 56 -16.57 -8.30 -9.54
CA SER A 56 -16.87 -8.45 -10.97
C SER A 56 -15.69 -8.93 -11.83
N ARG A 57 -14.48 -8.94 -11.27
CA ARG A 57 -13.20 -9.23 -11.96
C ARG A 57 -12.37 -10.30 -11.23
N TYR A 58 -12.98 -11.11 -10.36
CA TYR A 58 -12.25 -12.05 -9.51
C TYR A 58 -11.39 -13.06 -10.27
N GLU A 59 -11.79 -13.42 -11.50
CA GLU A 59 -11.01 -14.32 -12.36
C GLU A 59 -9.64 -13.78 -12.78
N MET A 60 -9.45 -12.45 -12.73
CA MET A 60 -8.19 -11.77 -13.06
C MET A 60 -7.46 -11.27 -11.82
N MET A 61 -7.81 -11.76 -10.63
CA MET A 61 -7.17 -11.32 -9.39
C MET A 61 -5.79 -11.90 -9.21
N TYR A 62 -4.91 -11.05 -8.68
CA TYR A 62 -3.61 -11.42 -8.14
C TYR A 62 -3.68 -11.39 -6.62
N VAL A 63 -2.59 -11.83 -5.97
CA VAL A 63 -2.48 -11.90 -4.51
C VAL A 63 -2.89 -10.58 -3.86
N ASP A 64 -2.43 -9.44 -4.39
CA ASP A 64 -2.70 -8.11 -3.83
C ASP A 64 -4.19 -7.71 -3.84
N ALA A 65 -4.92 -8.11 -4.89
CA ALA A 65 -6.35 -7.85 -4.95
C ALA A 65 -7.13 -8.72 -3.96
N ALA A 66 -6.73 -9.98 -3.84
CA ALA A 66 -7.31 -10.92 -2.89
C ALA A 66 -6.96 -10.53 -1.44
N SER A 67 -5.73 -10.06 -1.20
CA SER A 67 -5.25 -9.64 0.11
C SER A 67 -5.98 -8.41 0.58
N GLY A 68 -6.21 -7.45 -0.31
CA GLY A 68 -6.99 -6.29 0.05
C GLY A 68 -8.46 -6.64 0.34
N LEU A 69 -9.11 -7.55 -0.42
CA LEU A 69 -10.48 -8.02 -0.06
C LEU A 69 -10.51 -8.67 1.32
N ARG A 70 -9.51 -9.51 1.61
CA ARG A 70 -9.34 -10.15 2.92
C ARG A 70 -9.15 -9.10 4.02
N PHE A 71 -8.32 -8.10 3.75
CA PHE A 71 -8.09 -6.97 4.63
C PHE A 71 -9.40 -6.23 4.92
N ALA A 72 -10.19 -5.82 3.92
CA ALA A 72 -11.47 -5.15 4.19
C ALA A 72 -12.43 -6.00 5.03
N ALA A 73 -12.51 -7.30 4.74
CA ALA A 73 -13.35 -8.22 5.51
C ALA A 73 -12.92 -8.26 7.00
N ASP A 74 -11.62 -8.43 7.25
CA ASP A 74 -11.06 -8.49 8.60
C ASP A 74 -11.20 -7.15 9.34
N ARG A 75 -11.03 -6.03 8.64
CA ARG A 75 -11.15 -4.69 9.23
C ARG A 75 -12.58 -4.33 9.61
N LEU A 76 -13.53 -4.58 8.71
CA LEU A 76 -14.94 -4.38 9.03
C LEU A 76 -15.37 -5.33 10.16
N GLN A 77 -14.85 -6.56 10.22
CA GLN A 77 -15.10 -7.45 11.34
C GLN A 77 -14.57 -6.87 12.66
N ALA A 78 -13.38 -6.28 12.67
CA ALA A 78 -12.84 -5.61 13.85
C ALA A 78 -13.74 -4.45 14.33
N VAL A 79 -14.31 -3.65 13.41
CA VAL A 79 -15.32 -2.63 13.76
C VAL A 79 -16.52 -3.24 14.48
N LEU A 80 -17.07 -4.33 13.93
CA LEU A 80 -18.22 -5.02 14.51
C LEU A 80 -17.89 -5.58 15.90
N ASP A 81 -16.71 -6.16 16.08
CA ASP A 81 -16.25 -6.76 17.34
C ASP A 81 -16.06 -5.67 18.43
N LEU A 82 -15.49 -4.51 18.07
CA LEU A 82 -15.32 -3.38 18.98
C LEU A 82 -16.65 -2.80 19.45
N ALA A 83 -17.59 -2.61 18.51
CA ALA A 83 -18.91 -2.09 18.85
C ALA A 83 -19.72 -3.08 19.70
N ALA A 84 -19.64 -4.39 19.40
CA ALA A 84 -20.27 -5.42 20.23
C ALA A 84 -19.70 -5.42 21.67
N SER A 85 -18.39 -5.23 21.81
CA SER A 85 -17.73 -5.12 23.12
C SER A 85 -18.18 -3.86 23.88
N SER A 86 -18.26 -2.71 23.20
CA SER A 86 -18.74 -1.46 23.80
C SER A 86 -20.20 -1.53 24.25
N MET A 87 -21.05 -2.33 23.59
CA MET A 87 -22.44 -2.52 24.02
C MET A 87 -22.55 -3.32 25.33
N MET A 88 -21.61 -4.22 25.60
CA MET A 88 -21.59 -5.04 26.81
C MET A 88 -21.13 -4.26 28.05
N ASP A 89 -20.34 -3.21 27.88
CA ASP A 89 -19.86 -2.32 28.95
C ASP A 89 -20.91 -1.28 29.39
N SER A 90 -22.19 -1.67 29.49
CA SER A 90 -23.43 -0.86 29.54
C SER A 90 -23.60 0.16 30.70
N THR A 91 -22.53 0.66 31.31
CA THR A 91 -22.54 1.84 32.18
C THR A 91 -22.45 3.17 31.40
N SER A 92 -22.08 3.11 30.12
CA SER A 92 -22.01 4.26 29.22
C SER A 92 -23.35 4.50 28.52
N THR A 93 -24.07 5.56 28.92
CA THR A 93 -25.28 6.08 28.25
C THR A 93 -24.90 6.99 27.06
N LEU A 94 -23.86 6.63 26.30
CA LEU A 94 -23.51 7.34 25.07
C LEU A 94 -24.51 6.98 23.98
N SER A 95 -25.43 7.91 23.73
CA SER A 95 -26.46 7.86 22.72
C SER A 95 -25.84 7.75 21.32
N SER A 96 -25.95 6.55 20.72
CA SER A 96 -25.64 6.19 19.33
C SER A 96 -26.47 6.94 18.27
N ALA A 97 -27.17 8.03 18.61
CA ALA A 97 -28.15 8.67 17.75
C ALA A 97 -27.56 9.44 16.54
N ASN A 98 -26.23 9.53 16.44
CA ASN A 98 -25.55 10.32 15.41
C ASN A 98 -24.68 9.50 14.44
N ALA A 99 -24.61 8.17 14.57
CA ALA A 99 -23.88 7.36 13.58
C ALA A 99 -24.63 7.40 12.24
N SER A 100 -23.95 7.80 11.16
CA SER A 100 -24.59 7.91 9.85
C SER A 100 -24.67 6.58 9.08
N VAL A 101 -23.96 5.59 9.61
CA VAL A 101 -23.84 4.23 9.10
C VAL A 101 -24.29 3.26 10.19
N SER A 102 -25.19 2.35 9.84
CA SER A 102 -25.64 1.29 10.74
C SER A 102 -24.64 0.13 10.78
N MET A 103 -24.63 -0.59 11.91
CA MET A 103 -23.83 -1.82 12.06
C MET A 103 -24.27 -2.92 11.08
N GLU A 104 -25.53 -2.90 10.64
CA GLU A 104 -26.05 -3.79 9.61
C GLU A 104 -25.42 -3.51 8.24
N GLU A 105 -25.32 -2.24 7.83
CA GLU A 105 -24.65 -1.84 6.58
C GLU A 105 -23.17 -2.27 6.57
N ILE A 106 -22.45 -2.06 7.67
CA ILE A 106 -21.06 -2.53 7.85
C ILE A 106 -20.98 -4.05 7.72
N GLY A 107 -21.91 -4.76 8.36
CA GLY A 107 -22.03 -6.22 8.30
C GLY A 107 -22.22 -6.74 6.88
N LEU A 108 -23.06 -6.09 6.08
CA LEU A 108 -23.32 -6.48 4.68
C LEU A 108 -22.07 -6.34 3.80
N VAL A 109 -21.37 -5.19 3.88
CA VAL A 109 -20.13 -4.99 3.12
C VAL A 109 -19.05 -5.98 3.57
N ARG A 110 -18.96 -6.27 4.88
CA ARG A 110 -18.03 -7.25 5.43
C ARG A 110 -18.27 -8.65 4.91
N LEU A 111 -19.53 -9.11 4.90
CA LEU A 111 -19.90 -10.43 4.39
C LEU A 111 -19.53 -10.57 2.92
N LYS A 112 -19.88 -9.56 2.11
CA LYS A 112 -19.54 -9.51 0.68
C LYS A 112 -18.03 -9.53 0.44
N ALA A 113 -17.27 -8.73 1.16
CA ALA A 113 -15.80 -8.73 1.09
C ALA A 113 -15.21 -10.09 1.49
N SER A 114 -15.75 -10.72 2.54
CA SER A 114 -15.28 -12.03 3.03
C SER A 114 -15.55 -13.15 2.04
N GLU A 115 -16.73 -13.18 1.42
CA GLU A 115 -17.10 -14.17 0.40
C GLU A 115 -16.20 -14.02 -0.84
N LEU A 116 -16.06 -12.79 -1.34
CA LEU A 116 -15.18 -12.50 -2.47
C LEU A 116 -13.72 -12.79 -2.16
N ALA A 117 -13.25 -12.49 -0.94
CA ALA A 117 -11.89 -12.83 -0.51
C ALA A 117 -11.66 -14.35 -0.54
N ALA A 118 -12.63 -15.16 -0.10
CA ALA A 118 -12.52 -16.61 -0.15
C ALA A 118 -12.43 -17.12 -1.60
N THR A 119 -13.34 -16.70 -2.47
CA THR A 119 -13.31 -17.07 -3.90
C THR A 119 -12.04 -16.58 -4.61
N ALA A 120 -11.61 -15.35 -4.34
CA ALA A 120 -10.38 -14.79 -4.88
C ALA A 120 -9.15 -15.58 -4.40
N SER A 121 -9.13 -16.00 -3.13
CA SER A 121 -8.04 -16.80 -2.58
C SER A 121 -7.93 -18.15 -3.29
N GLU A 122 -9.05 -18.86 -3.47
CA GLU A 122 -9.10 -20.10 -4.26
C GLU A 122 -8.53 -19.88 -5.66
N LYS A 123 -8.95 -18.80 -6.32
CA LYS A 123 -8.46 -18.49 -7.67
C LYS A 123 -6.97 -18.19 -7.71
N VAL A 124 -6.49 -17.41 -6.75
CA VAL A 124 -5.07 -17.10 -6.61
C VAL A 124 -4.30 -18.39 -6.37
N PHE A 125 -4.74 -19.28 -5.48
CA PHE A 125 -4.12 -20.58 -5.24
C PHE A 125 -4.04 -21.47 -6.49
N GLU A 126 -5.04 -21.44 -7.36
CA GLU A 126 -5.04 -22.20 -8.62
C GLU A 126 -4.05 -21.64 -9.65
N THR A 127 -3.82 -20.32 -9.64
CA THR A 127 -3.12 -19.61 -10.71
C THR A 127 -1.71 -19.17 -10.33
N THR A 128 -1.38 -19.18 -9.05
CA THR A 128 -0.06 -18.80 -8.53
C THR A 128 0.79 -20.03 -8.27
N ASP A 129 2.07 -19.94 -8.64
CA ASP A 129 3.08 -20.93 -8.27
C ASP A 129 3.50 -20.80 -6.78
N LEU A 130 2.93 -19.83 -6.05
CA LEU A 130 3.23 -19.49 -4.65
C LEU A 130 2.03 -19.72 -3.73
N PRO A 131 1.56 -20.99 -3.57
CA PRO A 131 0.42 -21.30 -2.70
C PRO A 131 0.72 -20.93 -1.24
N ILE A 132 1.99 -20.82 -0.89
CA ILE A 132 2.47 -20.54 0.45
C ILE A 132 2.24 -19.06 0.83
N LEU A 133 2.73 -18.10 0.04
CA LEU A 133 2.46 -16.66 0.23
C LEU A 133 0.95 -16.37 0.31
N SER A 134 0.20 -17.05 -0.56
CA SER A 134 -1.25 -16.92 -0.62
C SER A 134 -1.94 -17.49 0.64
N ARG A 135 -1.33 -18.44 1.36
CA ARG A 135 -1.90 -19.00 2.60
C ARG A 135 -1.70 -18.07 3.80
N GLY A 136 -0.57 -17.36 3.87
CA GLY A 136 -0.31 -16.38 4.94
C GLY A 136 -1.13 -15.10 4.75
N VAL A 137 -0.86 -14.37 3.67
CA VAL A 137 -1.46 -13.05 3.39
C VAL A 137 -2.99 -13.09 3.27
N LEU A 138 -3.55 -14.21 2.78
CA LEU A 138 -5.00 -14.38 2.60
C LEU A 138 -5.67 -15.10 3.77
N ARG A 139 -4.92 -15.41 4.84
CA ARG A 139 -5.46 -16.05 6.04
C ARG A 139 -6.52 -15.15 6.68
N GLN A 140 -7.65 -15.75 7.05
CA GLN A 140 -8.69 -15.02 7.76
C GLN A 140 -8.18 -14.52 9.11
N GLY A 141 -8.45 -13.26 9.43
CA GLY A 141 -8.15 -12.67 10.72
C GLY A 141 -6.76 -12.05 10.84
N ILE A 142 -5.86 -12.25 9.88
CA ILE A 142 -4.49 -11.72 9.95
C ILE A 142 -4.48 -10.19 10.00
N TRP A 143 -5.44 -9.54 9.34
CA TRP A 143 -5.53 -8.08 9.31
C TRP A 143 -6.40 -7.49 10.42
N LYS A 144 -6.97 -8.33 11.30
CA LYS A 144 -7.69 -7.83 12.48
C LYS A 144 -6.75 -7.11 13.43
N GLY A 145 -5.47 -7.51 13.49
CA GLY A 145 -4.45 -6.97 14.38
C GLY A 145 -4.73 -7.27 15.85
N PRO A 146 -3.71 -7.29 16.72
CA PRO A 146 -3.92 -7.38 18.16
C PRO A 146 -4.58 -6.09 18.70
N PRO A 147 -5.39 -6.16 19.75
CA PRO A 147 -5.82 -4.97 20.48
C PRO A 147 -4.59 -4.38 21.17
N VAL A 148 -3.99 -3.34 20.59
CA VAL A 148 -2.80 -2.69 21.16
C VAL A 148 -3.25 -1.65 22.18
N SER A 149 -2.68 -1.72 23.39
CA SER A 149 -2.83 -0.67 24.41
C SER A 149 -2.16 0.60 23.89
N ALA A 150 -2.85 1.74 23.95
CA ALA A 150 -2.35 3.04 23.50
C ALA A 150 -1.22 3.62 24.37
N ASP A 151 -0.51 2.78 25.12
CA ASP A 151 0.60 3.21 25.97
C ASP A 151 1.75 3.63 25.06
N VAL A 152 1.98 4.94 25.03
CA VAL A 152 2.95 5.64 24.19
C VAL A 152 4.34 5.04 24.41
N VAL A 153 4.81 4.25 23.45
CA VAL A 153 6.20 3.81 23.41
C VAL A 153 7.04 5.00 22.92
N PRO A 154 8.04 5.47 23.68
CA PRO A 154 8.88 6.58 23.24
C PRO A 154 9.63 6.19 21.96
N VAL A 155 9.65 7.08 20.97
CA VAL A 155 10.41 6.92 19.73
C VAL A 155 11.89 6.90 20.09
N VAL A 156 12.51 5.72 20.05
CA VAL A 156 13.95 5.57 20.23
C VAL A 156 14.60 5.79 18.87
N SER A 157 15.45 6.82 18.75
CA SER A 157 16.30 6.98 17.57
C SER A 157 17.28 5.81 17.49
N SER A 158 17.13 4.95 16.49
CA SER A 158 18.05 3.85 16.24
C SER A 158 19.40 4.39 15.79
N SER A 159 20.37 4.42 16.71
CA SER A 159 21.77 4.74 16.40
C SER A 159 22.59 3.52 15.95
N GLY A 160 21.92 2.42 15.62
CA GLY A 160 22.56 1.16 15.24
C GLY A 160 23.21 1.28 13.86
N SER A 161 24.46 0.83 13.74
CA SER A 161 25.21 0.75 12.49
C SER A 161 24.79 -0.44 11.63
N ALA A 162 23.49 -0.74 11.57
CA ALA A 162 23.01 -1.84 10.74
C ALA A 162 23.38 -1.56 9.27
N PRO A 163 23.84 -2.58 8.53
CA PRO A 163 24.15 -2.43 7.12
C PRO A 163 22.95 -1.83 6.36
N TYR A 164 23.23 -0.84 5.52
CA TYR A 164 22.21 -0.21 4.69
C TYR A 164 21.95 -1.09 3.48
N TYR A 165 20.86 -1.85 3.50
CA TYR A 165 20.36 -2.54 2.32
C TYR A 165 19.29 -1.70 1.64
N ARG A 166 19.46 -1.46 0.33
CA ARG A 166 18.38 -0.87 -0.46
C ARG A 166 17.31 -1.94 -0.70
N LEU A 167 16.14 -1.78 -0.09
CA LEU A 167 15.05 -2.74 -0.21
C LEU A 167 14.37 -2.56 -1.58
N THR A 168 14.88 -3.24 -2.61
CA THR A 168 14.26 -3.24 -3.94
C THR A 168 12.91 -3.99 -3.92
N GLU A 169 12.01 -3.72 -4.87
CA GLU A 169 10.73 -4.44 -5.00
C GLU A 169 10.96 -5.97 -5.02
N ALA A 170 11.91 -6.44 -5.82
CA ALA A 170 12.23 -7.86 -5.93
C ALA A 170 12.72 -8.47 -4.61
N LEU A 171 13.58 -7.76 -3.87
CA LEU A 171 14.05 -8.20 -2.55
C LEU A 171 12.90 -8.21 -1.55
N SER A 172 12.07 -7.16 -1.56
CA SER A 172 10.93 -7.05 -0.66
C SER A 172 9.90 -8.15 -0.90
N ASP A 173 9.61 -8.50 -2.15
CA ASP A 173 8.70 -9.59 -2.51
C ASP A 173 9.27 -10.94 -2.05
N ALA A 174 10.58 -11.14 -2.19
CA ALA A 174 11.26 -12.35 -1.69
C ALA A 174 11.16 -12.46 -0.15
N CYS A 175 11.37 -11.35 0.57
CA CYS A 175 11.29 -11.32 2.02
C CYS A 175 9.86 -11.46 2.54
N ILE A 176 8.90 -10.80 1.91
CA ILE A 176 7.46 -11.00 2.17
C ILE A 176 7.10 -12.47 1.91
N THR A 177 7.63 -13.08 0.85
CA THR A 177 7.44 -14.51 0.60
C THR A 177 7.93 -15.33 1.78
N GLN A 178 9.16 -15.14 2.28
CA GLN A 178 9.66 -15.87 3.44
C GLN A 178 8.83 -15.64 4.71
N LEU A 179 8.42 -14.38 4.93
CA LEU A 179 7.61 -13.95 6.08
C LEU A 179 6.32 -14.76 6.19
N PHE A 180 5.62 -14.89 5.07
CA PHE A 180 4.35 -15.61 4.98
C PHE A 180 4.52 -17.09 4.63
N SER A 181 5.77 -17.59 4.49
CA SER A 181 6.03 -18.97 4.07
C SER A 181 6.26 -19.96 5.19
N SER A 182 6.73 -19.48 6.31
CA SER A 182 7.02 -20.32 7.47
C SER A 182 5.94 -20.16 8.51
N ASP A 183 5.76 -21.19 9.35
CA ASP A 183 4.97 -21.06 10.55
C ASP A 183 5.63 -19.98 11.44
N LEU A 184 5.05 -18.78 11.43
CA LEU A 184 5.40 -17.68 12.33
C LEU A 184 6.80 -17.09 12.12
N CYS A 185 7.23 -16.95 10.86
CA CYS A 185 8.50 -16.32 10.45
C CYS A 185 9.80 -17.04 10.88
N ARG A 186 9.73 -18.32 11.25
CA ARG A 186 10.90 -19.07 11.72
C ARG A 186 12.00 -19.25 10.68
N ASP A 187 11.64 -19.23 9.39
CA ASP A 187 12.58 -19.43 8.28
C ASP A 187 13.01 -18.10 7.62
N LEU A 188 12.80 -16.96 8.28
CA LEU A 188 13.22 -15.65 7.77
C LEU A 188 14.75 -15.53 7.80
N ASN A 189 15.42 -15.44 6.65
CA ASN A 189 16.88 -15.35 6.65
C ASN A 189 17.39 -14.00 7.20
N SER A 190 18.67 -13.95 7.57
CA SER A 190 19.33 -12.75 8.12
C SER A 190 19.18 -11.54 7.20
N THR A 191 19.33 -11.75 5.90
CA THR A 191 19.29 -10.70 4.90
C THR A 191 17.90 -10.06 4.82
N CYS A 192 16.84 -10.87 4.88
CA CYS A 192 15.48 -10.39 4.87
C CYS A 192 15.10 -9.71 6.18
N TRP A 193 15.57 -10.23 7.32
CA TRP A 193 15.43 -9.52 8.57
C TRP A 193 16.08 -8.13 8.48
N GLU A 194 17.38 -8.05 8.17
CA GLU A 194 18.13 -6.80 8.10
C GLU A 194 17.56 -5.82 7.06
N ALA A 195 17.09 -6.30 5.90
CA ALA A 195 16.48 -5.46 4.89
C ALA A 195 15.08 -4.95 5.30
N MET A 196 14.29 -5.75 6.02
CA MET A 196 12.94 -5.39 6.46
C MET A 196 12.94 -4.53 7.73
N THR A 197 13.98 -4.60 8.57
CA THR A 197 14.13 -3.76 9.77
C THR A 197 15.11 -2.59 9.58
N GLY A 198 15.97 -2.64 8.57
CA GLY A 198 17.01 -1.65 8.30
C GLY A 198 16.47 -0.24 8.08
N GLY A 199 17.27 0.78 8.40
CA GLY A 199 16.87 2.20 8.32
C GLY A 199 16.67 2.74 6.90
N HIS A 200 16.08 3.93 6.80
CA HIS A 200 16.11 4.81 5.62
C HIS A 200 15.47 4.28 4.32
N GLN A 201 14.50 3.36 4.41
CA GLN A 201 13.65 3.09 3.26
C GLN A 201 12.64 4.22 3.08
N THR A 202 12.22 4.43 1.84
CA THR A 202 11.16 5.38 1.50
C THR A 202 10.15 4.69 0.59
N SER A 203 8.98 5.29 0.47
CA SER A 203 7.95 4.94 -0.48
C SER A 203 7.48 3.49 -0.33
N TYR A 204 7.32 2.77 -1.44
CA TYR A 204 6.88 1.38 -1.48
C TYR A 204 7.74 0.45 -0.60
N SER A 205 9.04 0.68 -0.52
CA SER A 205 9.92 -0.15 0.29
C SER A 205 9.62 0.04 1.77
N LEU A 206 9.31 1.28 2.19
CA LEU A 206 8.94 1.57 3.57
C LEU A 206 7.59 0.93 3.94
N THR A 207 6.60 0.94 3.05
CA THR A 207 5.32 0.23 3.29
C THR A 207 5.50 -1.28 3.38
N HIS A 208 6.49 -1.86 2.70
CA HIS A 208 6.79 -3.29 2.84
C HIS A 208 7.39 -3.61 4.22
N GLN A 209 8.29 -2.77 4.74
CA GLN A 209 8.91 -2.96 6.07
C GLN A 209 7.90 -3.08 7.20
N VAL A 210 6.78 -2.36 7.12
CA VAL A 210 5.74 -2.41 8.14
C VAL A 210 5.01 -3.77 8.18
N HIS A 211 5.13 -4.63 7.16
CA HIS A 211 4.47 -5.94 7.18
C HIS A 211 5.13 -6.95 8.13
N LEU A 212 6.41 -6.74 8.50
CA LEU A 212 7.22 -7.70 9.26
C LEU A 212 6.53 -8.25 10.53
N PRO A 213 5.97 -7.43 11.45
CA PRO A 213 5.40 -7.95 12.70
C PRO A 213 4.00 -8.57 12.56
N LEU A 214 3.39 -8.60 11.37
CA LEU A 214 1.99 -9.02 11.22
C LEU A 214 1.75 -10.53 11.34
N ASP A 215 2.75 -11.36 11.01
CA ASP A 215 2.60 -12.81 11.00
C ASP A 215 3.67 -13.57 11.79
N CYS A 216 4.57 -12.85 12.47
CA CYS A 216 5.62 -13.46 13.27
C CYS A 216 5.16 -13.67 14.70
N ALA A 217 5.59 -14.77 15.32
CA ALA A 217 5.40 -14.96 16.74
C ALA A 217 6.28 -13.99 17.53
N GLU A 218 5.79 -13.52 18.67
CA GLU A 218 6.49 -12.54 19.51
C GLU A 218 7.85 -13.05 19.99
N ASP A 219 7.96 -14.35 20.32
CA ASP A 219 9.23 -15.00 20.71
C ASP A 219 10.24 -14.98 19.57
N VAL A 220 9.79 -15.18 18.33
CA VAL A 220 10.65 -15.11 17.13
C VAL A 220 11.11 -13.67 16.91
N LEU A 221 10.20 -12.69 16.97
CA LEU A 221 10.56 -11.28 16.81
C LEU A 221 11.58 -10.82 17.87
N GLU A 222 11.42 -11.25 19.13
CA GLU A 222 12.38 -10.99 20.20
C GLU A 222 13.74 -11.67 19.95
N GLU A 223 13.74 -12.94 19.54
CA GLU A 223 14.97 -13.68 19.19
C GLU A 223 15.77 -12.96 18.11
N TYR A 224 15.14 -12.57 17.00
CA TYR A 224 15.82 -11.87 15.91
C TYR A 224 16.28 -10.47 16.34
N SER A 225 15.46 -9.71 17.08
CA SER A 225 15.86 -8.37 17.57
C SER A 225 17.13 -8.46 18.42
N ASN A 226 17.23 -9.47 19.30
CA ASN A 226 18.42 -9.72 20.11
C ASN A 226 19.61 -10.21 19.29
N LEU A 227 19.38 -11.09 18.31
CA LEU A 227 20.44 -11.67 17.48
C LEU A 227 21.16 -10.62 16.63
N TYR A 228 20.43 -9.64 16.10
CA TYR A 228 20.95 -8.60 15.21
C TYR A 228 21.19 -7.25 15.91
N ASP A 229 21.11 -7.19 17.24
CA ASP A 229 21.28 -5.96 18.04
C ASP A 229 20.39 -4.80 17.54
N GLN A 230 19.11 -5.11 17.31
CA GLN A 230 18.11 -4.17 16.82
C GLN A 230 17.06 -3.85 17.89
N PRO A 231 16.35 -2.70 17.76
CA PRO A 231 15.24 -2.40 18.64
C PRO A 231 14.20 -3.53 18.63
N PRO A 232 13.47 -3.72 19.74
CA PRO A 232 12.30 -4.59 19.76
C PRO A 232 11.35 -4.33 18.58
N ALA A 233 10.70 -5.38 18.07
CA ALA A 233 9.89 -5.30 16.86
C ALA A 233 8.75 -4.27 16.95
N ASP A 234 8.16 -4.08 18.13
CA ASP A 234 7.15 -3.04 18.39
C ASP A 234 7.74 -1.63 18.26
N GLN A 235 8.94 -1.38 18.78
CA GLN A 235 9.65 -0.10 18.63
C GLN A 235 10.06 0.16 17.18
N ASN A 236 10.58 -0.87 16.49
CA ASN A 236 10.87 -0.78 15.05
C ASN A 236 9.60 -0.42 14.29
N LEU A 237 8.49 -1.10 14.59
CA LEU A 237 7.21 -0.82 13.97
C LEU A 237 6.77 0.62 14.18
N VAL A 238 6.78 1.09 15.42
CA VAL A 238 6.43 2.48 15.76
C VAL A 238 7.30 3.47 14.98
N SER A 239 8.62 3.23 14.90
CA SER A 239 9.53 4.10 14.15
C SER A 239 9.26 4.09 12.64
N LYS A 240 8.95 2.94 12.05
CA LYS A 240 8.62 2.85 10.62
C LYS A 240 7.31 3.54 10.32
N CYS A 241 6.36 3.42 11.22
CA CYS A 241 5.06 4.07 11.09
C CYS A 241 5.13 5.58 11.22
N ALA A 242 6.02 6.11 12.05
CA ALA A 242 6.35 7.53 12.04
C ALA A 242 6.91 7.98 10.69
N GLN A 243 7.84 7.22 10.09
CA GLN A 243 8.37 7.53 8.76
C GLN A 243 7.28 7.50 7.67
N VAL A 244 6.34 6.53 7.74
CA VAL A 244 5.21 6.46 6.82
C VAL A 244 4.30 7.69 6.97
N ALA A 245 4.06 8.15 8.19
CA ALA A 245 3.30 9.37 8.44
C ALA A 245 4.00 10.62 7.89
N ASP A 246 5.31 10.77 8.14
CA ASP A 246 6.11 11.89 7.61
C ASP A 246 6.11 11.93 6.07
N GLU A 247 6.22 10.76 5.41
CA GLU A 247 6.13 10.67 3.96
C GLU A 247 4.73 11.03 3.45
N ALA A 248 3.67 10.52 4.10
CA ALA A 248 2.29 10.85 3.74
C ALA A 248 1.98 12.35 3.88
N GLU A 249 2.50 13.01 4.92
CA GLU A 249 2.41 14.46 5.09
C GLU A 249 3.14 15.21 3.97
N SER A 250 4.34 14.75 3.60
CA SER A 250 5.13 15.33 2.52
C SER A 250 4.38 15.23 1.18
N LEU A 251 3.81 14.05 0.87
CA LEU A 251 2.98 13.85 -0.33
C LEU A 251 1.75 14.76 -0.36
N ALA A 252 1.13 14.99 0.79
CA ALA A 252 -0.01 15.88 0.93
C ALA A 252 0.38 17.34 0.66
N GLN A 253 1.52 17.79 1.19
CA GLN A 253 2.05 19.14 0.96
C GLN A 253 2.42 19.37 -0.52
N GLU A 254 2.85 18.33 -1.22
CA GLU A 254 3.16 18.35 -2.65
C GLU A 254 1.92 18.24 -3.56
N GLY A 255 0.72 18.12 -2.97
CA GLY A 255 -0.55 18.08 -3.71
C GLY A 255 -0.85 16.76 -4.40
N PHE A 256 -0.30 15.65 -3.91
CA PHE A 256 -0.51 14.29 -4.40
C PHE A 256 -0.35 14.20 -5.92
N SER A 257 0.92 14.24 -6.36
CA SER A 257 1.24 13.92 -7.73
C SER A 257 0.53 12.62 -8.10
N ALA A 258 0.05 12.57 -9.33
CA ALA A 258 -0.35 11.37 -10.02
C ALA A 258 0.23 10.07 -9.40
N ARG A 259 1.55 9.92 -9.52
CA ARG A 259 2.31 8.76 -9.09
C ARG A 259 2.17 8.46 -7.60
N ASP A 260 2.04 9.50 -6.79
CA ASP A 260 2.11 9.41 -5.33
C ASP A 260 0.74 9.20 -4.69
N ARG A 261 -0.36 9.36 -5.44
CA ARG A 261 -1.69 8.97 -4.97
C ARG A 261 -1.75 7.49 -4.61
N ASP A 262 -1.12 6.65 -5.43
CA ASP A 262 -1.03 5.20 -5.20
C ASP A 262 -0.28 4.90 -3.90
N LEU A 263 0.85 5.57 -3.72
CA LEU A 263 1.67 5.45 -2.53
C LEU A 263 0.95 5.96 -1.28
N PHE A 264 0.30 7.13 -1.35
CA PHE A 264 -0.49 7.67 -0.25
C PHE A 264 -1.66 6.76 0.10
N LEU A 265 -2.30 6.13 -0.90
CA LEU A 265 -3.35 5.13 -0.69
C LEU A 265 -2.80 3.91 0.07
N GLU A 266 -1.63 3.41 -0.31
CA GLU A 266 -0.98 2.28 0.37
C GLU A 266 -0.43 2.63 1.77
N GLN A 267 -0.02 3.88 1.99
CA GLN A 267 0.44 4.41 3.28
C GLN A 267 -0.72 4.81 4.20
N GLY A 268 -1.81 5.32 3.62
CA GLY A 268 -2.99 5.94 4.24
C GLY A 268 -3.85 5.01 5.08
N VAL A 269 -3.41 3.77 5.21
CA VAL A 269 -4.14 2.68 5.82
C VAL A 269 -3.91 2.65 7.33
N SER A 270 -3.98 3.82 8.00
CA SER A 270 -3.51 4.02 9.37
C SER A 270 -4.44 4.95 10.17
N ASN A 271 -5.49 4.46 10.86
CA ASN A 271 -6.28 5.30 11.76
C ASN A 271 -6.44 4.65 13.15
N ARG A 272 -6.62 5.52 14.15
CA ARG A 272 -6.36 5.49 15.61
C ARG A 272 -6.82 4.27 16.41
N ARG A 273 -7.50 3.29 15.82
CA ARG A 273 -7.96 2.09 16.52
C ARG A 273 -7.78 0.84 15.72
N GLN A 274 -6.60 0.76 15.07
CA GLN A 274 -6.27 -0.11 13.96
C GLN A 274 -7.02 0.35 12.72
N VAL A 275 -6.26 0.67 11.67
CA VAL A 275 -6.16 -0.20 10.50
C VAL A 275 -4.70 -0.16 10.01
N THR A 276 -4.26 -1.25 9.36
CA THR A 276 -2.91 -1.78 9.11
C THR A 276 -1.68 -1.02 9.58
N VAL A 277 -0.94 -1.78 10.40
CA VAL A 277 0.41 -1.62 10.93
C VAL A 277 0.76 -0.30 11.60
N CYS A 278 0.43 0.83 10.99
CA CYS A 278 0.76 2.15 11.48
C CYS A 278 -0.39 2.87 12.15
N GLY A 279 -1.63 2.40 11.98
CA GLY A 279 -2.79 2.95 12.68
C GLY A 279 -2.78 2.78 14.20
N PHE A 280 -1.76 2.12 14.75
CA PHE A 280 -1.49 2.03 16.19
C PHE A 280 -0.71 3.23 16.73
N VAL A 281 -0.02 3.98 15.86
CA VAL A 281 0.78 5.14 16.25
C VAL A 281 -0.05 6.38 15.98
N ASP A 282 -0.26 7.21 17.01
CA ASP A 282 -1.17 8.36 16.98
C ASP A 282 -0.65 9.49 16.07
N HIS A 283 -0.80 9.32 14.76
CA HIS A 283 -0.44 10.31 13.76
C HIS A 283 -1.69 11.02 13.22
N ASP A 284 -1.72 12.34 13.34
CA ASP A 284 -2.88 13.16 12.98
C ASP A 284 -3.14 13.22 11.47
N VAL A 285 -2.13 13.01 10.62
CA VAL A 285 -2.26 13.07 9.14
C VAL A 285 -3.37 12.16 8.61
N PHE A 286 -3.50 10.95 9.14
CA PHE A 286 -4.51 9.99 8.67
C PHE A 286 -5.89 10.17 9.31
N ARG A 287 -6.00 11.12 10.25
CA ARG A 287 -7.26 11.60 10.82
C ARG A 287 -7.78 12.83 10.08
N ASP A 288 -6.96 13.42 9.21
CA ASP A 288 -7.37 14.58 8.45
C ASP A 288 -8.47 14.21 7.45
N THR A 289 -9.69 14.62 7.80
CA THR A 289 -10.87 14.45 6.96
C THR A 289 -10.72 15.09 5.57
N SER A 290 -9.90 16.13 5.43
CA SER A 290 -9.64 16.77 4.14
C SER A 290 -8.79 15.89 3.24
N LEU A 291 -7.71 15.29 3.77
CA LEU A 291 -6.89 14.33 3.03
C LEU A 291 -7.68 13.08 2.68
N MET A 292 -8.58 12.65 3.56
CA MET A 292 -9.49 11.54 3.27
C MET A 292 -10.48 11.87 2.16
N ASN A 293 -11.07 13.06 2.18
CA ASN A 293 -11.97 13.51 1.14
C ASN A 293 -11.25 13.63 -0.21
N GLU A 294 -10.01 14.11 -0.20
CA GLU A 294 -9.14 14.15 -1.37
C GLU A 294 -8.88 12.74 -1.90
N ALA A 295 -8.48 11.80 -1.05
CA ALA A 295 -8.28 10.40 -1.43
C ALA A 295 -9.55 9.78 -2.04
N LEU A 296 -10.70 9.96 -1.38
CA LEU A 296 -12.01 9.49 -1.87
C LEU A 296 -12.37 10.08 -3.23
N SER A 297 -12.00 11.34 -3.51
CA SER A 297 -12.25 12.00 -4.79
C SER A 297 -11.53 11.35 -5.96
N TRP A 298 -10.47 10.59 -5.68
CA TRP A 298 -9.74 9.86 -6.71
C TRP A 298 -10.49 8.60 -7.15
N GLN A 299 -11.47 8.10 -6.39
CA GLN A 299 -12.22 6.92 -6.79
C GLN A 299 -13.08 7.21 -8.02
N ARG A 300 -12.97 6.36 -9.04
CA ARG A 300 -13.82 6.42 -10.23
C ARG A 300 -15.21 5.86 -9.94
N GLU A 301 -16.17 6.20 -10.78
CA GLU A 301 -17.56 5.69 -10.69
C GLU A 301 -17.63 4.15 -10.68
N ASP A 302 -16.69 3.47 -11.33
CA ASP A 302 -16.59 2.00 -11.34
C ASP A 302 -15.96 1.40 -10.08
N GLY A 303 -15.80 2.20 -9.01
CA GLY A 303 -15.21 1.79 -7.73
C GLY A 303 -13.69 1.65 -7.74
N CYS A 304 -13.03 1.76 -8.90
CA CYS A 304 -11.58 1.63 -9.02
C CYS A 304 -10.88 2.97 -8.81
N PHE A 305 -9.67 2.95 -8.26
CA PHE A 305 -8.79 4.10 -8.25
C PHE A 305 -7.93 4.15 -9.54
N PRO A 306 -7.64 5.35 -10.09
CA PRO A 306 -6.85 5.52 -11.29
C PRO A 306 -5.51 4.80 -11.17
N THR A 307 -5.17 4.00 -12.18
CA THR A 307 -3.87 3.36 -12.26
C THR A 307 -2.90 4.23 -13.04
N TRP A 308 -1.74 4.53 -12.47
CA TRP A 308 -0.67 5.16 -13.24
C TRP A 308 0.03 4.08 -14.04
N ARG A 309 -0.03 4.20 -15.37
CA ARG A 309 0.59 3.25 -16.31
C ARG A 309 2.12 3.29 -16.18
N ARG A 310 2.69 2.58 -15.21
CA ARG A 310 4.04 2.04 -15.40
C ARG A 310 3.97 1.11 -16.60
N ARG A 311 4.86 1.30 -17.59
CA ARG A 311 4.93 0.49 -18.81
C ARG A 311 4.87 -1.01 -18.45
N ARG A 312 3.75 -1.64 -18.80
CA ARG A 312 3.32 -3.03 -18.57
C ARG A 312 4.33 -4.14 -18.91
N VAL A 313 5.45 -3.84 -19.56
CA VAL A 313 6.11 -4.82 -20.44
C VAL A 313 7.28 -5.56 -19.78
N LYS A 314 7.62 -5.32 -18.50
CA LYS A 314 8.74 -6.03 -17.84
C LYS A 314 8.45 -6.64 -16.45
N ARG A 315 7.27 -6.45 -15.85
CA ARG A 315 6.98 -6.96 -14.49
C ARG A 315 6.83 -8.49 -14.49
N GLU A 316 6.11 -9.07 -15.45
CA GLU A 316 5.93 -10.53 -15.54
C GLU A 316 7.28 -11.27 -15.68
N GLU A 317 8.22 -10.77 -16.48
CA GLU A 317 9.57 -11.36 -16.62
C GLU A 317 10.45 -11.20 -15.37
N ARG A 318 10.24 -10.14 -14.57
CA ARG A 318 11.00 -9.90 -13.32
C ARG A 318 10.46 -10.71 -12.15
N VAL A 319 9.14 -10.77 -12.00
CA VAL A 319 8.49 -11.58 -10.96
C VAL A 319 8.82 -13.06 -11.17
N HIS A 320 8.95 -13.55 -12.41
CA HIS A 320 9.44 -14.92 -12.65
C HIS A 320 10.89 -15.17 -12.20
N ARG A 321 11.73 -14.14 -12.15
CA ARG A 321 13.16 -14.26 -11.84
C ARG A 321 13.47 -14.12 -10.34
N ALA A 322 12.68 -13.32 -9.61
CA ALA A 322 12.82 -13.18 -8.15
C ALA A 322 12.28 -14.40 -7.36
N ARG A 323 11.60 -15.34 -8.04
CA ARG A 323 10.79 -16.43 -7.45
C ARG A 323 11.56 -17.49 -6.65
N PHE A 324 12.88 -17.54 -6.72
CA PHE A 324 13.69 -18.60 -6.10
C PHE A 324 15.08 -18.13 -5.70
N LEU A 325 15.24 -16.85 -5.37
CA LEU A 325 16.55 -16.35 -4.99
C LEU A 325 17.04 -17.11 -3.76
N THR A 326 18.10 -17.90 -3.93
CA THR A 326 18.81 -18.49 -2.80
C THR A 326 19.41 -17.39 -1.94
N ASP A 327 19.80 -17.69 -0.70
CA ASP A 327 20.53 -16.72 0.13
C ASP A 327 21.75 -16.14 -0.60
N GLU A 328 22.39 -16.95 -1.46
CA GLU A 328 23.51 -16.56 -2.31
C GLU A 328 23.09 -15.60 -3.44
N GLU A 329 21.93 -15.83 -4.06
CA GLU A 329 21.40 -14.93 -5.11
C GLU A 329 20.88 -13.62 -4.52
N ILE A 330 20.26 -13.67 -3.32
CA ILE A 330 19.89 -12.47 -2.56
C ILE A 330 21.15 -11.67 -2.22
N ALA A 331 22.19 -12.33 -1.70
CA ALA A 331 23.46 -11.68 -1.40
C ALA A 331 24.11 -11.08 -2.65
N ALA A 332 24.12 -11.80 -3.77
CA ALA A 332 24.68 -11.31 -5.04
C ALA A 332 23.93 -10.07 -5.57
N MET A 333 22.59 -10.02 -5.43
CA MET A 333 21.81 -8.83 -5.82
C MET A 333 22.15 -7.60 -4.98
N LEU A 334 22.52 -7.79 -3.71
CA LEU A 334 22.96 -6.70 -2.85
C LEU A 334 24.34 -6.19 -3.28
N GLU A 335 25.27 -7.10 -3.59
CA GLU A 335 26.60 -6.73 -4.11
C GLU A 335 26.53 -5.95 -5.45
N GLU A 336 25.63 -6.34 -6.36
CA GLU A 336 25.41 -5.61 -7.63
C GLU A 336 24.85 -4.19 -7.40
N SER A 337 23.99 -4.03 -6.40
CA SER A 337 23.39 -2.73 -6.09
C SER A 337 24.40 -1.71 -5.54
N ASP A 338 25.41 -2.17 -4.82
CA ASP A 338 26.51 -1.34 -4.31
C ASP A 338 27.51 -0.96 -5.42
N ALA A 339 27.69 -1.81 -6.43
CA ALA A 339 28.55 -1.53 -7.57
C ALA A 339 28.00 -0.39 -8.45
N ASP A 340 26.69 -0.38 -8.71
CA ASP A 340 26.01 0.64 -9.53
C ASP A 340 26.04 2.04 -8.88
N LEU A 341 26.12 2.12 -7.54
CA LEU A 341 26.22 3.39 -6.81
C LEU A 341 27.64 4.00 -6.87
N SER A 342 28.65 3.22 -7.25
CA SER A 342 30.04 3.71 -7.34
C SER A 342 30.38 4.34 -8.69
N GLU A 343 29.52 4.18 -9.71
CA GLU A 343 29.74 4.74 -11.06
C GLU A 343 28.94 6.02 -11.35
N SER A 344 27.96 6.43 -10.51
CA SER A 344 27.12 7.61 -10.79
C SER A 344 27.65 8.95 -10.31
N ASP A 345 28.76 9.01 -9.57
CA ASP A 345 29.23 10.25 -8.91
C ASP A 345 30.22 11.10 -9.74
N ASN A 346 30.35 10.87 -11.05
CA ASN A 346 31.33 11.57 -11.89
C ASN A 346 30.79 12.44 -13.05
N GLU A 347 29.47 12.70 -13.15
CA GLU A 347 28.92 13.47 -14.28
C GLU A 347 28.00 14.66 -13.94
N ASP A 348 28.12 15.29 -12.77
CA ASP A 348 27.43 16.57 -12.51
C ASP A 348 28.40 17.70 -12.15
N ASP A 349 29.15 18.12 -13.16
CA ASP A 349 29.98 19.34 -13.12
C ASP A 349 29.76 20.15 -14.41
N ARG A 350 28.55 20.75 -14.57
CA ARG A 350 28.38 21.97 -15.38
C ARG A 350 27.02 22.67 -15.27
N ALA A 351 27.16 23.99 -15.03
CA ALA A 351 26.28 25.11 -15.36
C ALA A 351 25.26 25.56 -14.29
N SER A 352 25.68 26.59 -13.55
CA SER A 352 24.80 27.53 -12.86
C SER A 352 23.79 28.19 -13.83
N PRO A 353 22.58 28.54 -13.37
CA PRO A 353 21.59 29.22 -14.21
C PRO A 353 21.81 30.74 -14.23
N PRO A 354 21.56 31.44 -15.35
CA PRO A 354 21.40 32.87 -15.32
C PRO A 354 19.96 33.24 -14.93
N SER A 355 19.87 34.36 -14.23
CA SER A 355 18.63 34.94 -13.72
C SER A 355 17.83 35.68 -14.81
N ALA A 356 16.52 35.71 -14.57
CA ALA A 356 15.56 36.79 -14.84
C ALA A 356 14.79 36.85 -16.17
N SER A 357 13.46 36.92 -15.97
CA SER A 357 12.45 37.73 -16.65
C SER A 357 12.00 37.34 -18.07
N GLY A 358 10.68 37.34 -18.27
CA GLY A 358 10.12 37.43 -19.61
C GLY A 358 8.77 36.77 -19.75
N HIS A 359 7.76 37.62 -19.87
CA HIS A 359 6.35 37.34 -20.16
C HIS A 359 6.15 36.79 -21.59
N ASP A 360 5.03 36.09 -21.77
CA ASP A 360 4.14 36.12 -22.95
C ASP A 360 4.05 34.88 -23.89
N THR A 361 2.83 34.76 -24.42
CA THR A 361 2.07 33.69 -25.09
C THR A 361 2.61 33.05 -26.37
N SER A 362 2.26 31.77 -26.58
CA SER A 362 1.62 31.18 -27.79
C SER A 362 1.67 29.63 -27.66
N GLU A 363 0.55 28.90 -27.65
CA GLU A 363 -0.04 28.26 -28.85
C GLU A 363 1.01 27.89 -29.89
N ASP A 364 1.32 26.60 -30.01
CA ASP A 364 1.49 25.92 -31.30
C ASP A 364 1.49 24.40 -31.13
N ASP A 365 0.91 23.78 -32.14
CA ASP A 365 0.66 22.37 -32.38
C ASP A 365 1.94 21.53 -32.46
N ASP A 366 1.96 20.36 -31.81
CA ASP A 366 2.93 19.29 -32.11
C ASP A 366 2.22 18.01 -32.57
N GLU A 367 2.16 17.93 -33.89
CA GLU A 367 2.34 16.79 -34.80
C GLU A 367 1.96 15.37 -34.35
N ASN A 368 0.97 14.84 -35.08
CA ASN A 368 0.65 13.42 -35.22
C ASN A 368 1.87 12.59 -35.66
N GLU A 369 2.43 11.76 -34.77
CA GLU A 369 3.17 10.57 -35.19
C GLU A 369 2.18 9.50 -35.72
N PRO A 370 2.39 8.92 -36.91
CA PRO A 370 1.50 7.90 -37.42
C PRO A 370 1.64 6.60 -36.63
N ASP A 371 0.49 6.06 -36.25
CA ASP A 371 0.30 4.85 -35.46
C ASP A 371 0.79 3.60 -36.22
N ILE A 372 2.07 3.22 -36.05
CA ILE A 372 2.69 2.02 -36.68
C ILE A 372 2.18 0.70 -36.06
N VAL A 373 1.27 0.77 -35.10
CA VAL A 373 0.85 -0.40 -34.31
C VAL A 373 -0.02 -1.38 -35.10
N ASN A 374 -0.68 -0.98 -36.20
CA ASN A 374 -1.62 -1.84 -36.94
C ASN A 374 -1.24 -2.21 -38.38
N LEU A 375 0.05 -2.18 -38.75
CA LEU A 375 0.48 -2.67 -40.08
C LEU A 375 0.67 -4.20 -40.10
N PRO A 376 0.08 -4.92 -41.07
CA PRO A 376 0.33 -6.35 -41.29
C PRO A 376 1.83 -6.65 -41.40
N LYS A 377 2.29 -7.77 -40.83
CA LYS A 377 3.72 -8.14 -40.73
C LYS A 377 4.52 -8.01 -42.04
N LYS A 378 3.88 -8.19 -43.21
CA LYS A 378 4.51 -8.04 -44.53
C LYS A 378 4.85 -6.58 -44.90
N GLN A 379 4.11 -5.58 -44.40
CA GLN A 379 4.39 -4.16 -44.66
C GLN A 379 5.48 -3.61 -43.72
N LYS A 380 5.53 -4.09 -42.46
CA LYS A 380 6.64 -3.75 -41.54
C LYS A 380 8.00 -4.21 -42.08
N LYS A 381 8.07 -5.39 -42.70
CA LYS A 381 9.31 -5.91 -43.29
C LYS A 381 9.81 -5.05 -44.46
N LYS A 382 8.92 -4.60 -45.36
CA LYS A 382 9.29 -3.69 -46.47
C LYS A 382 9.75 -2.31 -45.99
N LEU A 383 9.16 -1.78 -44.93
CA LEU A 383 9.56 -0.49 -44.34
C LEU A 383 10.94 -0.57 -43.67
N LEU A 384 11.26 -1.69 -43.02
CA LEU A 384 12.58 -1.94 -42.44
C LEU A 384 13.65 -2.18 -43.51
N GLU A 385 13.33 -2.90 -44.58
CA GLU A 385 14.25 -3.11 -45.71
C GLU A 385 14.53 -1.83 -46.50
N ALA A 386 13.55 -0.93 -46.63
CA ALA A 386 13.74 0.39 -47.27
C ALA A 386 14.64 1.34 -46.45
N ARG A 387 14.69 1.16 -45.12
CA ARG A 387 15.48 2.02 -44.22
C ARG A 387 16.98 1.68 -44.19
N ASN A 388 17.35 0.47 -44.63
CA ASN A 388 18.74 0.00 -44.61
C ASN A 388 19.53 0.25 -45.90
N ILE A 389 18.97 0.95 -46.90
CA ILE A 389 19.64 1.20 -48.19
C ILE A 389 20.46 2.50 -48.19
N HIS A 390 20.35 3.35 -47.17
CA HIS A 390 21.15 4.58 -47.06
C HIS A 390 21.85 4.69 -45.71
N LYS A 391 22.96 3.95 -45.58
CA LYS A 391 24.11 4.42 -44.80
C LYS A 391 25.37 4.22 -45.66
N PRO A 392 26.18 5.28 -45.86
CA PRO A 392 27.40 5.22 -46.65
C PRO A 392 28.46 4.30 -46.05
#